data_AF-A0A803MJN1-F1
#
_entry.id   AF-A0A803MJN1-F1
#
_cell.length_a   1.000
_cell.length_b   1.000
_cell.length_c   1.000
_cell.angle_alpha   90.00
_cell.angle_beta   90.00
_cell.angle_gamma   90.00
#
_symmetry.space_group_name_H-M   'P 1'
#
loop_
_entity.id
_entity.type
_entity.pdbx_description
1 polymer ?
#
loop_
_entity_poly.entity_id
_entity_poly.type
_entity_poly.pdbx_seq_one_letter_code
_entity_poly.pdbx_strand_id
1 'polypeptide(L)'
;MPTTAQKKIMQEWKLFKKDLPETIFVRAYETRMDLLRAAIVGARGTPYHDGLFFFDIAFPVDYPAKPPLVHYQSFGYRINPNLYNNGRVCLSLLNTWSGKKCEKWDPNKSTILQLLLSIQALVLNERPYFNEPGNAGWAGRTYGEKKSLAYSEEVFVLSCKTMLCVLRRPPKNFEQLVTEHFKDSAEFILNACDAYRKGLAGVGLFNGVLKGTKAEVSVKFKGAVNQVYGELMVALSKTGASVDLFVQQFKEEEEQKAKEKAAAAKNKVGGFGKSVVQKLKKIMSLGSILKKKSQKSKTIPV
;
A
#
# COMPACT_ATOMS: atom_id res chain seq x y z
N MET A 1 42.03 -16.42 -17.67
CA MET A 1 41.75 -16.81 -16.27
C MET A 1 40.70 -15.88 -15.69
N PRO A 2 39.68 -16.37 -14.97
CA PRO A 2 38.65 -15.49 -14.38
C PRO A 2 39.25 -14.58 -13.30
N THR A 3 38.81 -13.32 -13.27
CA THR A 3 39.20 -12.36 -12.21
C THR A 3 38.67 -12.80 -10.85
N THR A 4 39.22 -12.27 -9.76
CA THR A 4 38.72 -12.52 -8.40
C THR A 4 37.23 -12.18 -8.27
N ALA A 5 36.80 -11.05 -8.86
CA ALA A 5 35.40 -10.64 -8.91
C ALA A 5 34.53 -11.69 -9.62
N GLN A 6 34.95 -12.16 -10.80
CA GLN A 6 34.24 -13.20 -11.55
C GLN A 6 34.13 -14.51 -10.76
N LYS A 7 35.20 -14.92 -10.08
CA LYS A 7 35.17 -16.11 -9.21
C LYS A 7 34.16 -15.97 -8.07
N LYS A 8 34.12 -14.81 -7.41
CA LYS A 8 33.15 -14.54 -6.34
C LYS A 8 31.71 -14.50 -6.88
N ILE A 9 31.46 -13.84 -8.01
CA ILE A 9 30.13 -13.83 -8.65
C ILE A 9 29.66 -15.25 -8.98
N MET A 10 30.55 -16.12 -9.50
CA MET A 10 30.21 -17.52 -9.74
C MET A 10 29.87 -18.28 -8.44
N GLN A 11 30.48 -17.93 -7.30
CA GLN A 11 30.10 -18.48 -6.00
C GLN A 11 28.71 -18.01 -5.57
N GLU A 12 28.36 -16.73 -5.79
CA GLU A 12 27.00 -16.22 -5.54
C GLU A 12 25.95 -17.04 -6.32
N TRP A 13 26.21 -17.34 -7.60
CA TRP A 13 25.30 -18.17 -8.42
C TRP A 13 25.13 -19.59 -7.89
N LYS A 14 26.19 -20.18 -7.33
CA LYS A 14 26.10 -21.50 -6.69
C LYS A 14 25.23 -21.45 -5.43
N LEU A 15 25.36 -20.38 -4.64
CA LEU A 15 24.51 -20.16 -3.47
C LEU A 15 23.05 -19.95 -3.87
N PHE A 16 22.78 -19.15 -4.90
CA PHE A 16 21.41 -18.93 -5.36
C PHE A 16 20.72 -20.22 -5.82
N LYS A 17 21.43 -21.07 -6.56
CA LYS A 17 20.88 -22.36 -7.01
C LYS A 17 20.52 -23.31 -5.86
N LYS A 18 21.12 -23.13 -4.69
CA LYS A 18 20.98 -24.04 -3.55
C LYS A 18 20.04 -23.48 -2.48
N ASP A 19 20.19 -22.21 -2.12
CA ASP A 19 19.69 -21.64 -0.87
C ASP A 19 18.79 -20.39 -1.10
N LEU A 20 18.47 -20.03 -2.35
CA LEU A 20 17.58 -18.89 -2.62
C LEU A 20 16.13 -19.23 -2.28
N PRO A 21 15.44 -18.43 -1.43
CA PRO A 21 14.02 -18.64 -1.15
C PRO A 21 13.15 -18.47 -2.40
N GLU A 22 12.06 -19.23 -2.49
CA GLU A 22 11.08 -19.14 -3.60
C GLU A 22 10.42 -17.76 -3.75
N THR A 23 10.51 -16.93 -2.72
CA THR A 23 9.99 -15.54 -2.71
C THR A 23 11.00 -14.52 -3.22
N ILE A 24 12.20 -14.96 -3.65
CA ILE A 24 13.24 -14.09 -4.19
C ILE A 24 13.66 -14.62 -5.56
N PHE A 25 13.62 -13.76 -6.56
CA PHE A 25 13.97 -14.09 -7.94
C PHE A 25 15.19 -13.28 -8.35
N VAL A 26 16.20 -13.91 -8.94
CA VAL A 26 17.41 -13.23 -9.41
C VAL A 26 17.64 -13.56 -10.88
N ARG A 27 17.88 -12.54 -11.70
CA ARG A 27 18.28 -12.70 -13.11
C ARG A 27 19.58 -11.93 -13.38
N ALA A 28 20.46 -12.53 -14.17
CA ALA A 28 21.66 -11.90 -14.71
C ALA A 28 21.37 -11.22 -16.04
N TYR A 29 22.17 -10.22 -16.39
CA TYR A 29 22.23 -9.75 -17.77
C TYR A 29 23.15 -10.68 -18.57
N GLU A 30 22.68 -11.21 -19.70
CA GLU A 30 23.38 -12.22 -20.51
C GLU A 30 24.83 -11.84 -20.84
N THR A 31 25.06 -10.57 -21.17
CA THR A 31 26.38 -10.05 -21.57
C THR A 31 27.13 -9.32 -20.44
N ARG A 32 26.50 -9.15 -19.26
CA ARG A 32 27.02 -8.38 -18.13
C ARG A 32 26.77 -9.12 -16.83
N MET A 33 27.65 -10.10 -16.54
CA MET A 33 27.61 -10.89 -15.30
C MET A 33 27.81 -10.05 -14.03
N ASP A 34 28.36 -8.84 -14.18
CA ASP A 34 28.54 -7.84 -13.14
C ASP A 34 27.25 -7.03 -12.86
N LEU A 35 26.16 -7.29 -13.59
CA LEU A 35 24.84 -6.71 -13.35
C LEU A 35 23.83 -7.81 -13.05
N LEU A 36 23.02 -7.58 -12.02
CA LEU A 36 21.90 -8.44 -11.65
C LEU A 36 20.65 -7.59 -11.42
N ARG A 37 19.49 -8.21 -11.56
CA ARG A 37 18.24 -7.70 -11.00
C ARG A 37 17.64 -8.76 -10.10
N ALA A 38 17.25 -8.34 -8.90
CA ALA A 38 16.50 -9.16 -7.97
C ALA A 38 15.06 -8.64 -7.86
N ALA A 39 14.09 -9.55 -7.70
CA ALA A 39 12.74 -9.25 -7.29
C ALA A 39 12.48 -9.95 -5.95
N ILE A 40 11.95 -9.24 -4.97
CA ILE A 40 11.56 -9.80 -3.67
C ILE A 40 10.04 -9.68 -3.56
N VAL A 41 9.38 -10.80 -3.26
CA VAL A 41 7.96 -10.81 -2.93
C VAL A 41 7.79 -10.30 -1.50
N GLY A 42 6.89 -9.34 -1.30
CA GLY A 42 6.53 -8.87 0.03
C GLY A 42 5.84 -9.96 0.83
N ALA A 43 6.31 -10.19 2.06
CA ALA A 43 5.81 -11.25 2.90
C ALA A 43 4.38 -10.98 3.42
N ARG A 44 3.60 -12.04 3.60
CA ARG A 44 2.34 -12.00 4.35
C ARG A 44 2.58 -11.45 5.77
N GLY A 45 1.57 -10.81 6.35
CA GLY A 45 1.72 -10.15 7.64
C GLY A 45 2.30 -8.73 7.56
N THR A 46 2.83 -8.31 6.41
CA THR A 46 3.49 -7.00 6.27
C THR A 46 2.68 -6.05 5.39
N PRO A 47 2.89 -4.71 5.46
CA PRO A 47 2.26 -3.78 4.53
C PRO A 47 2.77 -3.90 3.08
N TYR A 48 3.67 -4.84 2.82
CA TYR A 48 4.25 -5.12 1.51
C TYR A 48 3.64 -6.35 0.83
N HIS A 49 2.76 -7.08 1.52
CA HIS A 49 2.31 -8.41 1.11
C HIS A 49 1.88 -8.48 -0.35
N ASP A 50 2.33 -9.54 -1.03
CA ASP A 50 2.07 -9.86 -2.44
C ASP A 50 2.61 -8.84 -3.46
N GLY A 51 3.31 -7.79 -3.02
CA GLY A 51 4.01 -6.87 -3.92
C GLY A 51 5.31 -7.46 -4.46
N LEU A 52 5.71 -7.03 -5.67
CA LEU A 52 7.03 -7.32 -6.23
C LEU A 52 7.94 -6.10 -6.14
N PHE A 53 9.03 -6.22 -5.39
CA PHE A 53 10.00 -5.13 -5.17
C PHE A 53 11.30 -5.43 -5.91
N PHE A 54 11.65 -4.57 -6.87
CA PHE A 54 12.79 -4.78 -7.76
C PHE A 54 14.03 -4.00 -7.33
N PHE A 55 15.17 -4.67 -7.37
CA PHE A 55 16.47 -4.15 -7.00
C PHE A 55 17.47 -4.41 -8.12
N ASP A 56 18.01 -3.34 -8.69
CA ASP A 56 19.13 -3.38 -9.63
C ASP A 56 20.44 -3.43 -8.82
N ILE A 57 21.29 -4.40 -9.13
CA ILE A 57 22.53 -4.68 -8.40
C ILE A 57 23.69 -4.63 -9.39
N ALA A 58 24.71 -3.83 -9.09
CA ALA A 58 25.93 -3.75 -9.86
C ALA A 58 27.13 -4.11 -8.99
N PHE A 59 27.93 -5.06 -9.44
CA PHE A 59 29.20 -5.40 -8.82
C PHE A 59 30.27 -4.40 -9.26
N PRO A 60 30.91 -3.66 -8.35
CA PRO A 60 31.97 -2.74 -8.73
C PRO A 60 33.22 -3.51 -9.21
N VAL A 61 34.14 -2.81 -9.89
CA VAL A 61 35.39 -3.39 -10.41
C VAL A 61 36.24 -4.02 -9.30
N ASP A 62 36.16 -3.48 -8.09
CA ASP A 62 36.87 -3.96 -6.90
C ASP A 62 36.03 -4.92 -6.04
N TYR A 63 34.95 -5.51 -6.56
CA TYR A 63 34.21 -6.56 -5.87
C TYR A 63 35.09 -7.83 -5.65
N PRO A 64 35.08 -8.46 -4.46
CA PRO A 64 34.26 -8.16 -3.28
C PRO A 64 34.93 -7.26 -2.24
N ALA A 65 36.04 -6.58 -2.53
CA ALA A 65 36.66 -5.67 -1.57
C ALA A 65 35.72 -4.52 -1.17
N LYS A 66 34.85 -4.08 -2.09
CA LYS A 66 33.70 -3.20 -1.82
C LYS A 66 32.37 -3.94 -1.96
N PRO A 67 31.31 -3.49 -1.25
CA PRO A 67 29.96 -4.03 -1.42
C PRO A 67 29.42 -3.75 -2.83
N PRO A 68 28.39 -4.50 -3.27
CA PRO A 68 27.67 -4.16 -4.48
C PRO A 68 26.97 -2.80 -4.37
N LEU A 69 26.74 -2.15 -5.52
CA LEU A 69 25.83 -1.02 -5.62
C LEU A 69 24.42 -1.55 -5.81
N VAL A 70 23.45 -0.99 -5.08
CA VAL A 70 22.05 -1.42 -5.12
C VAL A 70 21.13 -0.22 -5.34
N HIS A 71 20.19 -0.36 -6.27
CA HIS A 71 19.17 0.63 -6.56
C HIS A 71 17.78 -0.01 -6.52
N TYR A 72 16.91 0.52 -5.68
CA TYR A 72 15.50 0.12 -5.60
C TYR A 72 14.68 0.85 -6.67
N GLN A 73 13.88 0.11 -7.43
CA GLN A 73 12.92 0.70 -8.36
C GLN A 73 11.72 1.29 -7.60
N SER A 74 11.87 2.54 -7.18
CA SER A 74 10.95 3.22 -6.27
C SER A 74 9.69 3.77 -6.93
N PHE A 75 9.74 4.05 -8.23
CA PHE A 75 8.71 4.80 -8.95
C PHE A 75 8.38 6.16 -8.31
N GLY A 76 9.33 6.75 -7.58
CA GLY A 76 9.15 8.00 -6.82
C GLY A 76 8.50 7.84 -5.45
N TYR A 77 8.22 6.61 -4.99
CA TYR A 77 7.62 6.36 -3.67
C TYR A 77 8.67 5.97 -2.62
N ARG A 78 8.55 6.53 -1.42
CA ARG A 78 9.34 6.12 -0.23
C ARG A 78 8.48 5.18 0.62
N ILE A 79 8.59 3.88 0.37
CA ILE A 79 7.79 2.85 1.05
C ILE A 79 8.38 2.35 2.37
N ASN A 80 9.62 2.75 2.68
CA ASN A 80 10.31 2.35 3.91
C ASN A 80 11.35 3.41 4.29
N PRO A 81 11.71 3.59 5.58
CA PRO A 81 12.79 4.48 5.97
C PRO A 81 14.13 4.17 5.28
N ASN A 82 14.38 2.90 4.97
CA ASN A 82 15.58 2.42 4.27
C ASN A 82 15.46 2.39 2.74
N LEU A 83 14.27 2.63 2.16
CA LEU A 83 14.03 2.61 0.70
C LEU A 83 13.54 3.98 0.23
N TYR A 84 14.46 4.78 -0.29
CA TYR A 84 14.21 6.17 -0.65
C TYR A 84 13.44 6.28 -1.96
N ASN A 85 12.74 7.40 -2.13
CA ASN A 85 12.01 7.73 -3.36
C ASN A 85 12.91 7.87 -4.60
N ASN A 86 14.21 8.13 -4.43
CA ASN A 86 15.21 8.15 -5.49
C ASN A 86 15.88 6.79 -5.72
N GLY A 87 15.40 5.73 -5.06
CA GLY A 87 15.92 4.37 -5.18
C GLY A 87 17.14 4.05 -4.34
N ARG A 88 17.63 4.97 -3.49
CA ARG A 88 18.70 4.67 -2.53
C ARG A 88 18.23 3.63 -1.50
N VAL A 89 19.08 2.62 -1.25
CA VAL A 89 18.88 1.58 -0.24
C VAL A 89 19.86 1.80 0.91
N CYS A 90 19.34 1.87 2.14
CA CYS A 90 20.14 2.05 3.36
C CYS A 90 20.27 0.74 4.14
N LEU A 91 21.44 0.12 4.09
CA LEU A 91 21.81 -1.07 4.86
C LEU A 91 23.27 -0.97 5.29
N SER A 92 23.59 -1.47 6.49
CA SER A 92 24.97 -1.56 7.00
C SER A 92 25.84 -2.43 6.09
N LEU A 93 25.28 -3.53 5.55
CA LEU A 93 25.93 -4.40 4.55
C LEU A 93 26.31 -3.67 3.26
N LEU A 94 25.66 -2.54 2.94
CA LEU A 94 25.97 -1.73 1.76
C LEU A 94 26.86 -0.52 2.12
N ASN A 95 27.28 -0.40 3.38
CA ASN A 95 27.94 0.77 3.94
C ASN A 95 27.15 2.09 3.74
N THR A 96 25.84 1.99 3.50
CA THR A 96 24.94 3.15 3.35
C THR A 96 24.18 3.48 4.65
N TRP A 97 24.43 2.70 5.71
CA TRP A 97 23.84 2.88 7.03
C TRP A 97 24.84 2.54 8.15
N SER A 98 24.60 3.09 9.34
CA SER A 98 25.36 2.74 10.53
C SER A 98 25.08 1.30 10.97
N GLY A 99 26.11 0.62 11.46
CA GLY A 99 25.99 -0.74 12.02
C GLY A 99 27.29 -1.16 12.69
N LYS A 100 27.22 -2.21 13.50
CA LYS A 100 28.39 -2.86 14.13
C LYS A 100 29.32 -3.41 13.05
N LYS A 101 30.59 -3.62 13.39
CA LYS A 101 31.59 -4.15 12.43
C LYS A 101 31.15 -5.47 11.79
N CYS A 102 30.48 -6.35 12.53
CA CYS A 102 29.96 -7.63 12.03
C CYS A 102 28.73 -7.51 11.10
N GLU A 103 28.09 -6.34 11.06
CA GLU A 103 26.92 -6.05 10.21
C GLU A 103 27.31 -5.34 8.92
N LYS A 104 28.57 -4.90 8.80
CA LYS A 104 29.11 -4.26 7.60
C LYS A 104 29.59 -5.32 6.61
N TRP A 105 29.77 -4.91 5.36
CA TRP A 105 30.31 -5.76 4.31
C TRP A 105 31.67 -6.35 4.70
N ASP A 106 31.77 -7.68 4.69
CA ASP A 106 33.02 -8.42 4.83
C ASP A 106 33.32 -9.10 3.47
N PRO A 107 34.40 -8.70 2.77
CA PRO A 107 34.77 -9.27 1.46
C PRO A 107 34.87 -10.80 1.42
N ASN A 108 35.17 -11.42 2.57
CA ASN A 108 35.37 -12.87 2.67
C ASN A 108 34.08 -13.61 3.04
N LYS A 109 33.16 -12.97 3.77
CA LYS A 109 32.00 -13.63 4.37
C LYS A 109 30.66 -13.18 3.81
N SER A 110 30.52 -11.91 3.44
CA SER A 110 29.27 -11.38 2.93
C SER A 110 28.95 -11.95 1.56
N THR A 111 27.64 -12.05 1.29
CA THR A 111 27.07 -12.60 0.04
C THR A 111 25.90 -11.74 -0.40
N ILE A 112 25.56 -11.82 -1.68
CA ILE A 112 24.34 -11.18 -2.21
C ILE A 112 23.10 -11.86 -1.65
N LEU A 113 23.15 -13.17 -1.38
CA LEU A 113 22.06 -13.87 -0.70
C LEU A 113 21.78 -13.27 0.68
N GLN A 114 22.81 -13.05 1.50
CA GLN A 114 22.68 -12.38 2.80
C GLN A 114 22.07 -10.98 2.65
N LEU A 115 22.49 -10.22 1.65
CA LEU A 115 21.94 -8.91 1.35
C LEU A 115 20.43 -8.97 1.03
N LEU A 116 20.01 -9.86 0.12
CA LEU A 116 18.60 -10.00 -0.27
C LEU A 116 17.73 -10.47 0.90
N LEU A 117 18.21 -11.44 1.68
CA LEU A 117 17.53 -11.89 2.91
C LEU A 117 17.43 -10.76 3.94
N SER A 118 18.46 -9.90 4.06
CA SER A 118 18.44 -8.75 4.96
C SER A 118 17.40 -7.71 4.52
N ILE A 119 17.26 -7.46 3.21
CA ILE A 119 16.19 -6.60 2.69
C ILE A 119 14.82 -7.20 3.04
N GLN A 120 14.61 -8.49 2.76
CA GLN A 120 13.32 -9.13 3.03
C GLN A 120 12.96 -9.11 4.52
N ALA A 121 13.90 -9.47 5.40
CA ALA A 121 13.64 -9.64 6.82
C ALA A 121 13.68 -8.32 7.63
N LEU A 122 14.63 -7.43 7.33
CA LEU A 122 14.86 -6.23 8.13
C LEU A 122 14.20 -4.98 7.54
N VAL A 123 14.07 -4.92 6.21
CA VAL A 123 13.51 -3.74 5.54
C VAL A 123 12.01 -3.94 5.30
N LEU A 124 11.63 -5.00 4.59
CA LEU A 124 10.24 -5.29 4.22
C LEU A 124 9.46 -6.03 5.33
N ASN A 125 9.61 -5.57 6.58
CA ASN A 125 9.04 -6.20 7.77
C ASN A 125 7.61 -5.71 8.12
N GLU A 126 6.98 -6.33 9.12
CA GLU A 126 5.61 -6.02 9.58
C GLU A 126 5.44 -4.58 10.11
N ARG A 127 6.48 -4.02 10.73
CA ARG A 127 6.42 -2.76 11.49
C ARG A 127 7.50 -1.77 11.02
N PRO A 128 7.46 -1.34 9.74
CA PRO A 128 8.56 -0.60 9.12
C PRO A 128 8.75 0.83 9.67
N TYR A 129 7.79 1.35 10.45
CA TYR A 129 7.93 2.62 11.16
C TYR A 129 9.15 2.65 12.09
N PHE A 130 9.47 1.51 12.72
CA PHE A 130 10.58 1.40 13.66
C PHE A 130 11.95 1.28 13.00
N ASN A 131 12.00 1.18 11.67
CA ASN A 131 13.26 1.19 10.93
C ASN A 131 13.91 2.60 10.90
N GLU A 132 13.14 3.65 11.14
CA GLU A 132 13.65 5.02 11.23
C GLU A 132 14.46 5.21 12.53
N PRO A 133 15.67 5.81 12.47
CA PRO A 133 16.45 6.17 13.66
C PRO A 133 15.62 6.89 14.72
N GLY A 134 15.81 6.46 15.97
CA GLY A 134 15.10 7.03 17.12
C GLY A 134 13.69 6.48 17.32
N ASN A 135 13.09 5.80 16.34
CA ASN A 135 11.75 5.25 16.48
C ASN A 135 11.73 3.93 17.29
N ALA A 136 12.79 3.13 17.22
CA ALA A 136 12.86 1.81 17.86
C ALA A 136 12.51 1.82 19.38
N GLY A 137 12.92 2.87 20.11
CA GLY A 137 12.62 3.01 21.55
C GLY A 137 11.15 3.23 21.90
N TRP A 138 10.30 3.48 20.90
CA TRP A 138 8.85 3.64 21.05
C TRP A 138 8.08 2.34 20.84
N ALA A 139 8.74 1.26 20.42
CA ALA A 139 8.10 -0.05 20.28
C ALA A 139 7.54 -0.52 21.64
N GLY A 140 6.33 -1.09 21.63
CA GLY A 140 5.60 -1.50 22.83
C GLY A 140 4.88 -0.35 23.55
N ARG A 141 5.13 0.92 23.19
CA ARG A 141 4.45 2.08 23.79
C ARG A 141 3.26 2.49 22.94
N THR A 142 2.15 2.84 23.57
CA THR A 142 0.89 3.22 22.90
C THR A 142 1.07 4.26 21.79
N TYR A 143 1.92 5.27 21.99
CA TYR A 143 2.22 6.27 20.96
C TYR A 143 2.93 5.66 19.75
N GLY A 144 3.97 4.86 19.99
CA GLY A 144 4.74 4.20 18.94
C GLY A 144 3.89 3.19 18.15
N GLU A 145 3.05 2.42 18.84
CA GLU A 145 2.11 1.49 18.20
C GLU A 145 1.13 2.20 17.28
N LYS A 146 0.51 3.29 17.75
CA LYS A 146 -0.41 4.09 16.92
C LYS A 146 0.28 4.68 15.70
N LYS A 147 1.52 5.16 15.84
CA LYS A 147 2.33 5.66 14.71
C LYS A 147 2.71 4.55 13.74
N SER A 148 3.06 3.36 14.25
CA SER A 148 3.36 2.21 13.41
C SER A 148 2.17 1.76 12.59
N LEU A 149 0.98 1.69 13.18
CA LEU A 149 -0.25 1.32 12.45
C LEU A 149 -0.56 2.35 11.35
N ALA A 150 -0.51 3.64 11.66
CA ALA A 150 -0.72 4.70 10.68
C ALA A 150 0.32 4.67 9.54
N TYR A 151 1.58 4.36 9.86
CA TYR A 151 2.63 4.20 8.85
C TYR A 151 2.38 2.97 7.97
N SER A 152 1.98 1.83 8.54
CA SER A 152 1.64 0.63 7.77
C SER A 152 0.44 0.85 6.83
N GLU A 153 -0.56 1.63 7.26
CA GLU A 153 -1.67 2.07 6.39
C GLU A 153 -1.16 2.85 5.16
N GLU A 154 -0.26 3.82 5.36
CA GLU A 154 0.33 4.59 4.27
C GLU A 154 1.17 3.71 3.35
N VAL A 155 2.06 2.90 3.92
CA VAL A 155 2.94 2.00 3.15
C VAL A 155 2.14 1.01 2.32
N PHE A 156 1.05 0.43 2.85
CA PHE A 156 0.23 -0.49 2.06
C PHE A 156 -0.37 0.17 0.81
N VAL A 157 -0.88 1.40 0.94
CA VAL A 157 -1.39 2.14 -0.22
C VAL A 157 -0.28 2.41 -1.23
N LEU A 158 0.93 2.74 -0.77
CA LEU A 158 2.07 2.93 -1.66
C LEU A 158 2.52 1.61 -2.31
N SER A 159 2.50 0.49 -1.59
CA SER A 159 2.75 -0.86 -2.13
C SER A 159 1.74 -1.19 -3.24
N CYS A 160 0.45 -0.88 -3.07
CA CYS A 160 -0.55 -1.04 -4.13
C CYS A 160 -0.21 -0.19 -5.36
N LYS A 161 0.27 1.04 -5.17
CA LYS A 161 0.70 1.92 -6.27
C LYS A 161 1.94 1.39 -6.98
N THR A 162 2.91 0.81 -6.27
CA THR A 162 4.07 0.18 -6.91
C THR A 162 3.66 -1.07 -7.68
N MET A 163 2.73 -1.89 -7.17
CA MET A 163 2.13 -3.01 -7.93
C MET A 163 1.54 -2.53 -9.26
N LEU A 164 0.74 -1.45 -9.24
CA LEU A 164 0.17 -0.86 -10.46
C LEU A 164 1.24 -0.38 -11.45
N CYS A 165 2.36 0.17 -10.95
CA CYS A 165 3.48 0.58 -11.80
C CYS A 165 4.15 -0.64 -12.45
N VAL A 166 4.39 -1.69 -11.68
CA VAL A 166 4.98 -2.95 -12.15
C VAL A 166 4.07 -3.65 -13.16
N LEU A 167 2.77 -3.75 -12.89
CA LEU A 167 1.78 -4.33 -13.83
C LEU A 167 1.69 -3.54 -15.13
N ARG A 168 1.80 -2.20 -15.07
CA ARG A 168 1.74 -1.34 -16.26
C ARG A 168 3.01 -1.40 -17.10
N ARG A 169 4.17 -1.48 -16.45
CA ARG A 169 5.49 -1.51 -17.09
C ARG A 169 6.40 -2.49 -16.35
N PRO A 170 6.24 -3.81 -16.60
CA PRO A 170 7.09 -4.81 -15.98
C PRO A 170 8.56 -4.54 -16.33
N PRO A 171 9.50 -4.77 -15.39
CA PRO A 171 10.92 -4.68 -15.71
C PRO A 171 11.28 -5.68 -16.81
N LYS A 172 12.17 -5.27 -17.71
CA LYS A 172 12.59 -6.12 -18.83
C LYS A 172 13.10 -7.48 -18.33
N ASN A 173 12.70 -8.54 -19.01
CA ASN A 173 12.98 -9.94 -18.65
C ASN A 173 12.37 -10.35 -17.31
N PHE A 174 11.31 -9.69 -16.84
CA PHE A 174 10.53 -10.11 -15.67
C PHE A 174 9.02 -10.12 -15.98
N GLU A 175 8.63 -9.90 -17.24
CA GLU A 175 7.25 -9.83 -17.70
C GLU A 175 6.47 -11.08 -17.28
N GLN A 176 7.01 -12.27 -17.58
CA GLN A 176 6.38 -13.53 -17.21
C GLN A 176 6.24 -13.69 -15.69
N LEU A 177 7.30 -13.39 -14.92
CA LEU A 177 7.23 -13.46 -13.45
C LEU A 177 6.13 -12.55 -12.91
N VAL A 178 6.06 -11.30 -13.41
CA VAL A 178 5.07 -10.32 -12.99
C VAL A 178 3.67 -10.82 -13.32
N THR A 179 3.44 -11.30 -14.54
CA THR A 179 2.14 -11.82 -14.97
C THR A 179 1.70 -13.02 -14.14
N GLU A 180 2.57 -14.03 -13.97
CA GLU A 180 2.25 -15.26 -13.22
C GLU A 180 2.02 -14.97 -11.73
N HIS A 181 2.94 -14.23 -11.09
CA HIS A 181 2.82 -13.87 -9.67
C HIS A 181 1.50 -13.15 -9.39
N PHE A 182 1.16 -12.13 -10.18
CA PHE A 182 -0.07 -11.37 -9.97
C PHE A 182 -1.33 -12.09 -10.46
N LYS A 183 -1.22 -13.04 -11.38
CA LYS A 183 -2.33 -13.95 -11.71
C LYS A 183 -2.69 -14.80 -10.50
N ASP A 184 -1.70 -15.40 -9.87
CA ASP A 184 -1.88 -16.36 -8.77
C ASP A 184 -2.25 -15.66 -7.46
N SER A 185 -1.76 -14.45 -7.22
CA SER A 185 -2.04 -13.67 -6.00
C SER A 185 -3.26 -12.74 -6.10
N ALA A 186 -3.86 -12.58 -7.28
CA ALA A 186 -4.94 -11.61 -7.52
C ALA A 186 -6.10 -11.72 -6.51
N GLU A 187 -6.61 -12.93 -6.29
CA GLU A 187 -7.73 -13.17 -5.39
C GLU A 187 -7.40 -12.74 -3.96
N PHE A 188 -6.20 -13.07 -3.48
CA PHE A 188 -5.78 -12.70 -2.13
C PHE A 188 -5.58 -11.18 -1.99
N ILE A 189 -4.93 -10.54 -2.98
CA ILE A 189 -4.74 -9.08 -3.01
C ILE A 189 -6.08 -8.36 -2.95
N LEU A 190 -7.04 -8.78 -3.78
CA LEU A 190 -8.35 -8.14 -3.85
C LEU A 190 -9.17 -8.36 -2.58
N ASN A 191 -9.15 -9.57 -2.01
CA ASN A 191 -9.80 -9.84 -0.72
C ASN A 191 -9.18 -9.06 0.44
N ALA A 192 -7.85 -8.93 0.49
CA ALA A 192 -7.17 -8.13 1.50
C ALA A 192 -7.56 -6.65 1.39
N CYS A 193 -7.52 -6.09 0.16
CA CYS A 193 -7.95 -4.72 -0.09
C CYS A 193 -9.43 -4.50 0.30
N ASP A 194 -10.28 -5.47 0.01
CA ASP A 194 -11.70 -5.43 0.39
C ASP A 194 -11.89 -5.42 1.91
N ALA A 195 -11.18 -6.29 2.62
CA ALA A 195 -11.17 -6.33 4.07
C ALA A 195 -10.73 -4.99 4.68
N TYR A 196 -9.65 -4.40 4.12
CA TYR A 196 -9.09 -3.15 4.61
C TYR A 196 -10.00 -1.94 4.35
N ARG A 197 -10.53 -1.80 3.14
CA ARG A 197 -11.44 -0.68 2.80
C ARG A 197 -12.75 -0.75 3.58
N LYS A 198 -13.25 -1.95 3.90
CA LYS A 198 -14.45 -2.17 4.73
C LYS A 198 -14.16 -2.09 6.24
N GLY A 199 -12.90 -2.12 6.64
CA GLY A 199 -12.48 -2.13 8.04
C GLY A 199 -12.74 -3.43 8.78
N LEU A 200 -12.69 -4.54 8.07
CA LEU A 200 -12.80 -5.90 8.60
C LEU A 200 -11.43 -6.47 9.02
N ALA A 201 -10.33 -5.85 8.58
CA ALA A 201 -8.98 -6.19 9.00
C ALA A 201 -8.07 -4.96 9.01
N GLY A 202 -7.04 -4.98 9.85
CA GLY A 202 -5.91 -4.06 9.78
C GLY A 202 -4.86 -4.56 8.78
N VAL A 203 -4.00 -3.66 8.30
CA VAL A 203 -2.91 -3.98 7.36
C VAL A 203 -2.06 -5.14 7.90
N GLY A 204 -1.81 -6.14 7.06
CA GLY A 204 -1.04 -7.34 7.41
C GLY A 204 -1.85 -8.41 8.16
N LEU A 205 -3.03 -8.10 8.71
CA LEU A 205 -3.79 -9.04 9.55
C LEU A 205 -4.80 -9.88 8.77
N PHE A 206 -4.95 -9.67 7.46
CA PHE A 206 -5.82 -10.49 6.63
C PHE A 206 -5.15 -11.84 6.35
N ASN A 207 -5.83 -12.93 6.69
CA ASN A 207 -5.29 -14.29 6.61
C ASN A 207 -6.03 -15.20 5.61
N GLY A 208 -6.79 -14.61 4.68
CA GLY A 208 -7.61 -15.35 3.72
C GLY A 208 -9.06 -15.58 4.18
N VAL A 209 -9.38 -15.29 5.44
CA VAL A 209 -10.75 -15.39 5.97
C VAL A 209 -11.23 -14.03 6.44
N LEU A 210 -12.34 -13.55 5.86
CA LEU A 210 -13.04 -12.37 6.36
C LEU A 210 -13.71 -12.71 7.71
N LYS A 211 -13.01 -12.41 8.81
CA LYS A 211 -13.65 -12.44 10.14
C LYS A 211 -14.42 -11.13 10.31
N GLY A 212 -15.68 -11.21 10.74
CA GLY A 212 -16.56 -10.04 10.96
C GLY A 212 -16.14 -9.11 12.10
N THR A 213 -14.92 -9.25 12.63
CA THR A 213 -14.37 -8.37 13.67
C THR A 213 -13.94 -7.05 13.05
N LYS A 214 -14.57 -5.94 13.47
CA LYS A 214 -14.16 -4.60 13.04
C LYS A 214 -12.74 -4.31 13.54
N ALA A 215 -11.85 -3.97 12.61
CA ALA A 215 -10.51 -3.47 12.92
C ALA A 215 -10.52 -1.94 13.05
N GLU A 216 -9.68 -1.42 13.94
CA GLU A 216 -9.43 0.01 14.06
C GLU A 216 -8.51 0.45 12.90
N VAL A 217 -9.12 0.87 11.80
CA VAL A 217 -8.44 1.40 10.59
C VAL A 217 -8.99 2.77 10.25
N SER A 218 -8.12 3.69 9.83
CA SER A 218 -8.46 5.08 9.63
C SER A 218 -9.39 5.29 8.43
N VAL A 219 -10.27 6.30 8.52
CA VAL A 219 -11.18 6.67 7.41
C VAL A 219 -10.40 7.09 6.18
N LYS A 220 -9.29 7.81 6.37
CA LYS A 220 -8.38 8.23 5.29
C LYS A 220 -7.81 7.01 4.55
N PHE A 221 -7.35 6.01 5.30
CA PHE A 221 -6.82 4.78 4.73
C PHE A 221 -7.89 4.02 3.94
N LYS A 222 -9.09 3.82 4.49
CA LYS A 222 -10.21 3.17 3.79
C LYS A 222 -10.52 3.85 2.44
N GLY A 223 -10.57 5.17 2.43
CA GLY A 223 -10.77 5.95 1.20
C GLY A 223 -9.64 5.76 0.18
N ALA A 224 -8.38 5.77 0.64
CA ALA A 224 -7.23 5.57 -0.22
C ALA A 224 -7.16 4.15 -0.81
N VAL A 225 -7.47 3.11 -0.02
CA VAL A 225 -7.56 1.73 -0.51
C VAL A 225 -8.70 1.60 -1.52
N ASN A 226 -9.87 2.20 -1.25
CA ASN A 226 -10.99 2.17 -2.19
C ASN A 226 -10.64 2.79 -3.55
N GLN A 227 -9.79 3.82 -3.58
CA GLN A 227 -9.30 4.42 -4.82
C GLN A 227 -8.42 3.45 -5.61
N VAL A 228 -7.41 2.85 -4.97
CA VAL A 228 -6.49 1.93 -5.67
C VAL A 228 -7.12 0.57 -5.98
N TYR A 229 -8.16 0.17 -5.26
CA TYR A 229 -8.86 -1.11 -5.44
C TYR A 229 -9.44 -1.26 -6.85
N GLY A 230 -10.12 -0.22 -7.36
CA GLY A 230 -10.65 -0.21 -8.72
C GLY A 230 -9.55 -0.33 -9.78
N GLU A 231 -8.45 0.39 -9.61
CA GLU A 231 -7.30 0.34 -10.51
C GLU A 231 -6.63 -1.04 -10.50
N LEU A 232 -6.50 -1.66 -9.31
CA LEU A 232 -5.92 -3.00 -9.16
C LEU A 232 -6.77 -4.07 -9.83
N MET A 233 -8.10 -4.06 -9.67
CA MET A 233 -8.98 -5.01 -10.36
C MET A 233 -8.77 -4.95 -11.88
N VAL A 234 -8.74 -3.74 -12.45
CA VAL A 234 -8.51 -3.55 -13.88
C VAL A 234 -7.12 -4.04 -14.30
N ALA A 235 -6.07 -3.73 -13.52
CA ALA A 235 -4.73 -4.16 -13.84
C ALA A 235 -4.55 -5.69 -13.73
N LEU A 236 -5.11 -6.31 -12.69
CA LEU A 236 -5.05 -7.74 -12.45
C LEU A 236 -5.88 -8.54 -13.46
N SER A 237 -7.00 -8.00 -13.97
CA SER A 237 -7.75 -8.67 -15.05
C SER A 237 -6.88 -8.93 -16.30
N LYS A 238 -5.87 -8.08 -16.54
CA LYS A 238 -4.97 -8.20 -17.69
C LYS A 238 -3.88 -9.27 -17.53
N THR A 239 -3.73 -9.85 -16.33
CA THR A 239 -2.80 -10.96 -16.10
C THR A 239 -3.43 -12.33 -16.40
N GLY A 240 -4.73 -12.36 -16.70
CA GLY A 240 -5.52 -13.59 -16.83
C GLY A 240 -6.04 -14.12 -15.50
N ALA A 241 -6.01 -13.31 -14.44
CA ALA A 241 -6.68 -13.61 -13.17
C ALA A 241 -8.21 -13.58 -13.32
N SER A 242 -8.91 -14.49 -12.64
CA SER A 242 -10.37 -14.45 -12.55
C SER A 242 -10.78 -13.37 -11.55
N VAL A 243 -11.23 -12.21 -12.06
CA VAL A 243 -11.65 -11.07 -11.22
C VAL A 243 -13.11 -10.67 -11.41
N ASP A 244 -13.87 -11.40 -12.22
CA ASP A 244 -15.23 -11.02 -12.65
C ASP A 244 -16.19 -10.85 -11.47
N LEU A 245 -16.12 -11.74 -10.48
CA LEU A 245 -16.93 -11.66 -9.27
C LEU A 245 -16.66 -10.38 -8.48
N PHE A 246 -15.39 -9.99 -8.34
CA PHE A 246 -15.00 -8.75 -7.66
C PHE A 246 -15.52 -7.52 -8.41
N VAL A 247 -15.43 -7.53 -9.75
CA VAL A 247 -15.92 -6.44 -10.59
C VAL A 247 -17.44 -6.30 -10.47
N GLN A 248 -18.19 -7.42 -10.47
CA GLN A 248 -19.64 -7.41 -10.28
C GLN A 248 -20.02 -6.83 -8.92
N GLN A 249 -19.44 -7.38 -7.84
CA GLN A 249 -19.69 -6.91 -6.47
C GLN A 249 -19.36 -5.42 -6.29
N PHE A 250 -18.23 -4.97 -6.84
CA PHE A 250 -17.85 -3.56 -6.74
C PHE A 250 -18.82 -2.64 -7.48
N LYS A 251 -19.30 -3.03 -8.67
CA LYS A 251 -20.31 -2.26 -9.41
C LYS A 251 -21.63 -2.15 -8.64
N GLU A 252 -22.10 -3.26 -8.08
CA GLU A 252 -23.33 -3.29 -7.28
C GLU A 252 -23.22 -2.39 -6.05
N GLU A 253 -22.08 -2.44 -5.34
CA GLU A 253 -21.82 -1.58 -4.19
C GLU A 253 -21.82 -0.08 -4.56
N GLU A 254 -21.19 0.30 -5.67
CA GLU A 254 -21.14 1.69 -6.12
C GLU A 254 -22.51 2.19 -6.59
N GLU A 255 -23.29 1.34 -7.28
CA GLU A 255 -24.68 1.66 -7.66
C GLU A 255 -25.57 1.86 -6.42
N GLN A 256 -25.44 0.99 -5.42
CA GLN A 256 -26.18 1.11 -4.16
C GLN A 256 -25.81 2.39 -3.41
N LYS A 257 -24.53 2.73 -3.30
CA LYS A 257 -24.07 4.00 -2.71
C LYS A 257 -24.61 5.22 -3.46
N ALA A 258 -24.68 5.15 -4.80
CA ALA A 258 -25.25 6.22 -5.61
C ALA A 258 -26.75 6.41 -5.35
N LYS A 259 -27.51 5.31 -5.26
CA LYS A 259 -28.93 5.30 -4.90
C LYS A 259 -29.17 5.91 -3.50
N GLU A 260 -28.37 5.52 -2.51
CA GLU A 260 -28.47 6.04 -1.14
C GLU A 260 -28.15 7.53 -1.05
N LYS A 261 -27.09 8.00 -1.73
CA LYS A 261 -26.76 9.43 -1.82
C LYS A 261 -27.88 10.23 -2.47
N ALA A 262 -28.47 9.71 -3.56
CA ALA A 262 -29.59 10.35 -4.24
C ALA A 262 -30.84 10.43 -3.34
N ALA A 263 -31.14 9.38 -2.58
CA ALA A 263 -32.25 9.37 -1.61
C ALA A 263 -32.02 10.37 -0.46
N ALA A 264 -30.80 10.43 0.08
CA ALA A 264 -30.43 11.39 1.13
C ALA A 264 -30.51 12.85 0.64
N ALA A 265 -30.12 13.12 -0.61
CA ALA A 265 -30.26 14.44 -1.22
C ALA A 265 -31.73 14.85 -1.39
N LYS A 266 -32.60 13.93 -1.86
CA LYS A 266 -34.05 14.16 -1.97
C LYS A 266 -34.69 14.46 -0.60
N ASN A 267 -34.26 13.77 0.46
CA ASN A 267 -34.75 14.02 1.83
C ASN A 267 -34.29 15.37 2.40
N LYS A 268 -33.08 15.86 2.08
CA LYS A 268 -32.63 17.21 2.47
C LYS A 268 -33.41 18.32 1.75
N VAL A 269 -33.74 18.14 0.47
CA VAL A 269 -34.58 19.10 -0.29
C VAL A 269 -36.03 19.08 0.21
N GLY A 270 -36.58 17.92 0.58
CA GLY A 270 -37.92 17.79 1.17
C GLY A 270 -38.04 18.33 2.61
N GLY A 271 -36.95 18.39 3.37
CA GLY A 271 -36.91 18.88 4.76
C GLY A 271 -36.92 20.40 4.90
N PHE A 272 -36.27 21.12 3.97
CA PHE A 272 -36.22 22.59 4.01
C PHE A 272 -37.56 23.23 3.55
N GLY A 273 -38.27 22.59 2.62
CA GLY A 273 -39.56 23.05 2.12
C GLY A 273 -40.71 22.92 3.13
N LYS A 274 -40.73 21.88 3.96
CA LYS A 274 -41.83 21.66 4.93
C LYS A 274 -41.81 22.64 6.11
N SER A 275 -40.63 23.01 6.61
CA SER A 275 -40.50 23.93 7.76
C SER A 275 -40.88 25.38 7.39
N VAL A 276 -40.49 25.84 6.19
CA VAL A 276 -40.83 27.18 5.69
C VAL A 276 -42.31 27.28 5.32
N VAL A 277 -42.89 26.24 4.71
CA VAL A 277 -44.33 26.19 4.38
C VAL A 277 -45.20 26.10 5.65
N GLN A 278 -44.77 25.39 6.70
CA GLN A 278 -45.46 25.39 8.00
C GLN A 278 -45.34 26.75 8.73
N LYS A 279 -44.18 27.42 8.69
CA LYS A 279 -44.02 28.78 9.23
C LYS A 279 -44.88 29.81 8.47
N LEU A 280 -44.96 29.73 7.14
CA LEU A 280 -45.79 30.60 6.31
C LEU A 280 -47.30 30.38 6.54
N LYS A 281 -47.76 29.12 6.69
CA LYS A 281 -49.16 28.83 7.03
C LYS A 281 -49.57 29.40 8.38
N LYS A 282 -48.68 29.38 9.38
CA LYS A 282 -48.93 29.93 10.72
C LYS A 282 -48.98 31.47 10.71
N ILE A 283 -48.15 32.12 9.89
CA ILE A 283 -48.16 33.58 9.69
C ILE A 283 -49.43 34.03 8.95
N MET A 284 -49.86 33.30 7.92
CA MET A 284 -51.06 33.62 7.16
C MET A 284 -52.36 33.40 7.95
N SER A 285 -52.41 32.39 8.84
CA SER A 285 -53.58 32.19 9.73
C SER A 285 -53.69 33.25 10.84
N LEU A 286 -52.56 33.81 11.28
CA LEU A 286 -52.52 34.93 12.24
C LEU A 286 -52.98 36.25 11.61
N GLY A 287 -52.68 36.47 10.32
CA GLY A 287 -53.11 37.65 9.57
C GLY A 287 -54.65 37.76 9.42
N SER A 288 -55.35 36.63 9.29
CA SER A 288 -56.82 36.60 9.23
C SER A 288 -57.51 36.91 10.56
N ILE A 289 -56.83 36.71 11.69
CA ILE A 289 -57.38 36.99 13.04
C ILE A 289 -57.24 38.48 13.39
N LEU A 290 -56.18 39.14 12.93
CA LEU A 290 -55.92 40.56 13.18
C LEU A 290 -56.81 41.49 12.34
N LYS A 291 -57.18 41.10 11.10
CA LYS A 291 -58.13 41.89 10.28
C LYS A 291 -59.56 41.92 10.84
N LYS A 292 -59.99 40.89 11.58
CA LYS A 292 -61.32 40.89 12.24
C LYS A 292 -61.40 41.74 13.52
N LYS A 293 -60.26 42.08 14.16
CA LYS A 293 -60.24 42.93 15.37
C LYS A 293 -60.14 44.43 15.07
N SER A 294 -59.66 44.84 13.90
CA SER A 294 -59.48 46.27 13.55
C SER A 294 -60.75 47.00 13.10
N GLN A 295 -61.87 46.30 12.89
CA GLN A 295 -63.12 46.91 12.38
C GLN A 295 -64.20 47.15 13.45
N LYS A 296 -63.88 46.96 14.74
CA LYS A 296 -64.88 47.05 15.83
C LYS A 296 -64.61 48.06 16.94
N SER A 297 -63.70 49.02 16.76
CA SER A 297 -63.52 50.09 17.76
C SER A 297 -63.12 51.39 17.08
N LYS A 298 -64.11 52.22 16.75
CA LYS A 298 -64.02 53.68 16.64
C LYS A 298 -65.43 54.25 16.49
N THR A 299 -66.14 54.37 17.61
CA THR A 299 -67.24 55.31 17.83
C THR A 299 -67.50 55.38 19.33
N ILE A 300 -67.03 56.44 19.99
CA ILE A 300 -67.66 57.03 21.18
C ILE A 300 -67.57 58.57 21.04
N PRO A 301 -68.65 59.31 21.32
CA PRO A 301 -68.81 60.74 21.05
C PRO A 301 -68.53 61.64 22.27
N VAL A 302 -68.45 62.95 21.99
CA VAL A 302 -68.41 64.17 22.85
C VAL A 302 -67.36 64.21 23.96
#